data_AF-A0A7V0ZMF2-F1
#
_entry.id   AF-A0A7V0ZMF2-F1
#
_cell.length_a   1.000
_cell.length_b   1.000
_cell.length_c   1.000
_cell.angle_alpha   90.00
_cell.angle_beta   90.00
_cell.angle_gamma   90.00
#
_symmetry.space_group_name_H-M   'P 1'
#
loop_
_entity.id
_entity.type
_entity.pdbx_description
1 polymer ?
#
loop_
_entity_poly.entity_id
_entity_poly.type
_entity_poly.pdbx_seq_one_letter_code
_entity_poly.pdbx_strand_id
1 'polypeptide(L)'
;VVAKIHLNISWLEFIHRLQNVLEVKHVWIGIAKGPFFAWLIAIVGCFRGFQVSRNTESIGRYTTISVVNAIFLVIACDALFSVVFTKLGI
;
A
#
# COMPACT_ATOMS: atom_id res chain seq x y z
N VAL A 1 -6.59 14.91 -17.02
CA VAL A 1 -6.58 16.40 -17.01
C VAL A 1 -5.16 16.96 -17.09
N VAL A 2 -4.26 16.58 -16.18
CA VAL A 2 -2.85 17.03 -16.20
C VAL A 2 -2.15 16.75 -17.55
N ALA A 3 -2.27 15.54 -18.11
CA ALA A 3 -1.67 15.20 -19.40
C ALA A 3 -2.16 16.05 -20.58
N LYS A 4 -3.43 16.49 -20.56
CA LYS A 4 -4.01 17.34 -21.60
C LYS A 4 -3.47 18.78 -21.50
N ILE A 5 -3.29 19.29 -20.28
CA ILE A 5 -2.82 20.65 -20.02
C ILE A 5 -1.32 20.80 -20.31
N HIS A 6 -0.51 19.82 -19.92
CA HIS A 6 0.95 19.92 -20.02
C HIS A 6 1.56 19.31 -21.29
N LEU A 7 0.96 18.25 -21.83
CA LEU A 7 1.51 17.52 -22.97
C LEU A 7 0.65 17.62 -24.23
N ASN A 8 -0.49 18.34 -24.17
CA ASN A 8 -1.46 18.46 -25.27
C ASN A 8 -2.00 17.11 -25.79
N ILE A 9 -1.93 16.06 -24.97
CA ILE A 9 -2.36 14.72 -25.36
C ILE A 9 -3.88 14.60 -25.21
N SER A 10 -4.55 14.10 -26.24
CA SER A 10 -5.99 13.82 -26.23
C SER A 10 -6.33 12.70 -25.26
N TRP A 11 -7.55 12.68 -24.72
CA TRP A 11 -8.01 11.63 -23.80
C TRP A 11 -7.88 10.23 -24.42
N LEU A 12 -8.18 10.11 -25.71
CA LEU A 12 -8.12 8.84 -26.44
C LEU A 12 -6.67 8.34 -26.57
N GLU A 13 -5.73 9.23 -26.88
CA GLU A 13 -4.31 8.88 -27.01
C GLU A 13 -3.68 8.49 -25.67
N PHE A 14 -4.09 9.14 -24.58
CA PHE A 14 -3.62 8.79 -23.25
C PHE A 14 -4.01 7.36 -22.88
N ILE A 15 -5.27 6.98 -23.09
CA ILE A 15 -5.76 5.63 -22.79
C ILE A 15 -5.07 4.58 -23.67
N HIS A 16 -4.90 4.86 -24.96
CA HIS A 16 -4.25 3.92 -25.88
C HIS A 16 -2.77 3.66 -25.48
N ARG A 17 -2.04 4.70 -25.08
CA ARG A 17 -0.67 4.56 -24.54
C ARG A 17 -0.65 3.84 -23.18
N LEU A 18 -1.62 4.12 -22.32
CA LEU A 18 -1.75 3.49 -21.01
C LEU A 18 -1.93 1.97 -21.16
N GLN A 19 -2.83 1.52 -22.04
CA GLN A 19 -3.09 0.11 -22.30
C GLN A 19 -1.90 -0.63 -22.93
N ASN A 20 -1.09 0.06 -23.75
CA ASN A 20 0.11 -0.52 -24.37
C ASN A 20 1.27 -0.69 -23.38
N VAL A 21 1.32 0.09 -22.30
CA VAL A 21 2.44 0.08 -21.33
C VAL A 21 2.07 -0.65 -20.04
N LEU A 22 0.81 -0.61 -19.62
CA LEU A 22 0.34 -1.29 -18.42
C LEU A 22 -0.31 -2.62 -18.77
N GLU A 23 0.40 -3.71 -18.48
CA GLU A 23 -0.23 -5.02 -18.48
C GLU A 23 -1.34 -5.08 -17.43
N VAL A 24 -2.48 -5.70 -17.79
CA VAL A 24 -3.63 -5.92 -16.91
C VAL A 24 -3.22 -6.65 -15.62
N LYS A 25 -2.12 -7.41 -15.68
CA LYS A 25 -1.54 -8.13 -14.55
C LYS A 25 -1.11 -7.22 -13.39
N HIS A 26 -0.54 -6.04 -13.65
CA HIS A 26 -0.14 -5.12 -12.58
C HIS A 26 -1.35 -4.58 -11.81
N VAL A 27 -2.49 -4.40 -12.49
CA VAL A 27 -3.75 -3.95 -11.87
C VAL A 27 -4.25 -4.99 -10.87
N TRP A 28 -4.28 -6.27 -11.27
CA TRP A 28 -4.70 -7.36 -10.39
C TRP A 28 -3.77 -7.55 -9.20
N ILE A 29 -2.45 -7.41 -9.40
CA ILE A 29 -1.47 -7.48 -8.31
C ILE A 29 -1.69 -6.34 -7.31
N GLY A 30 -1.92 -5.12 -7.79
CA GLY A 30 -2.23 -3.97 -6.93
C GLY A 30 -3.51 -4.16 -6.11
N ILE A 31 -4.57 -4.68 -6.74
CA ILE A 31 -5.83 -5.00 -6.05
C ILE A 31 -5.61 -6.08 -4.99
N ALA A 32 -4.83 -7.13 -5.28
CA ALA A 32 -4.55 -8.20 -4.33
C ALA A 32 -3.70 -7.72 -3.12
N LYS A 33 -2.79 -6.77 -3.33
CA LYS A 33 -1.99 -6.16 -2.23
C LYS A 33 -2.85 -5.39 -1.22
N GLY A 34 -3.92 -4.74 -1.67
CA GLY A 34 -4.78 -3.92 -0.81
C GLY A 34 -5.33 -4.67 0.42
N PRO A 35 -6.06 -5.78 0.24
CA PRO A 35 -6.55 -6.61 1.34
C PRO A 35 -5.43 -7.17 2.23
N PHE A 36 -4.27 -7.51 1.65
CA PHE A 36 -3.13 -8.01 2.41
C PHE A 36 -2.60 -6.96 3.40
N PHE A 37 -2.43 -5.72 2.96
CA PHE A 37 -2.02 -4.63 3.86
C PHE A 37 -3.08 -4.29 4.89
N ALA A 38 -4.36 -4.32 4.52
CA ALA A 38 -5.46 -4.10 5.47
C ALA A 38 -5.44 -5.14 6.60
N TRP A 39 -5.25 -6.42 6.25
CA TRP A 39 -5.11 -7.52 7.21
C TRP A 39 -3.91 -7.33 8.13
N LEU A 40 -2.75 -6.94 7.57
CA LEU A 40 -1.54 -6.69 8.34
C LEU A 40 -1.75 -5.56 9.37
N ILE A 41 -2.32 -4.42 8.94
CA ILE A 41 -2.60 -3.29 9.82
C ILE A 41 -3.57 -3.69 10.94
N ALA A 42 -4.63 -4.45 10.61
CA ALA A 42 -5.59 -4.93 11.60
C ALA A 42 -4.92 -5.79 12.67
N ILE A 43 -4.06 -6.73 12.29
CA ILE A 43 -3.32 -7.58 13.24
C ILE A 43 -2.41 -6.75 14.14
N VAL A 44 -1.63 -5.84 13.57
CA VAL A 44 -0.72 -4.99 14.37
C VAL A 44 -1.50 -4.13 15.36
N GLY A 45 -2.63 -3.58 14.93
CA GLY A 45 -3.57 -2.83 15.76
C GLY A 45 -4.11 -3.65 16.92
N CYS A 46 -4.70 -4.81 16.64
CA CYS A 46 -5.23 -5.72 17.66
C CYS A 46 -4.13 -6.19 18.63
N PHE A 47 -2.96 -6.56 18.11
CA PHE A 47 -1.84 -7.05 18.91
C PHE A 47 -1.35 -6.03 19.92
N ARG A 48 -1.19 -4.77 19.52
CA ARG A 48 -0.79 -3.68 20.43
C ARG A 48 -1.94 -3.26 21.35
N GLY A 49 -3.19 -3.35 20.89
CA GLY A 49 -4.38 -3.15 21.72
C GLY A 49 -4.46 -4.13 22.90
N PHE A 50 -4.09 -5.39 22.71
CA PHE A 50 -4.07 -6.39 23.79
C PHE A 50 -2.94 -6.19 24.81
N GLN A 51 -1.93 -5.36 24.53
CA GLN A 51 -0.82 -5.07 25.46
C GLN A 51 -1.08 -3.86 26.36
N VAL A 52 -2.22 -3.19 26.17
CA VAL A 52 -2.59 -2.00 26.93
C VAL A 52 -2.91 -2.35 28.38
N SER A 53 -2.30 -1.61 29.32
CA SER A 53 -2.64 -1.66 30.75
C SER A 53 -3.83 -0.76 31.08
N ARG A 54 -4.43 -0.92 32.27
CA ARG A 54 -5.60 -0.16 32.75
C ARG A 54 -5.29 1.31 33.12
N ASN A 55 -4.55 2.03 32.29
CA ASN A 55 -4.32 3.47 32.44
C ASN A 55 -4.32 4.17 31.07
N THR A 56 -4.64 5.47 31.08
CA THR A 56 -4.77 6.29 29.86
C THR A 56 -3.43 6.58 29.19
N GLU A 57 -2.35 6.68 29.96
CA GLU A 57 -1.00 6.89 29.46
C GLU A 57 -0.50 5.70 28.60
N SER A 58 -0.76 4.48 29.05
CA SER A 58 -0.49 3.23 28.34
C SER A 58 -1.27 3.17 27.04
N ILE A 59 -2.55 3.59 27.02
CA ILE A 59 -3.36 3.62 25.79
C ILE A 59 -2.68 4.50 24.74
N GLY A 60 -2.29 5.73 25.11
CA GLY A 60 -1.61 6.64 24.20
C GLY A 60 -0.28 6.09 23.69
N ARG A 61 0.55 5.54 24.60
CA ARG A 61 1.84 4.96 24.25
C ARG A 61 1.72 3.78 23.27
N TYR A 62 0.84 2.82 23.53
CA TYR A 62 0.67 1.66 22.64
C TYR A 62 -0.01 2.03 21.32
N THR A 63 -0.86 3.06 21.29
CA THR A 63 -1.46 3.55 20.04
C THR A 63 -0.40 4.12 19.10
N THR A 64 0.50 4.97 19.60
CA THR A 64 1.60 5.53 18.79
C THR A 64 2.55 4.43 18.30
N ILE A 65 2.92 3.49 19.19
CA ILE A 65 3.75 2.33 18.82
C ILE A 65 3.05 1.46 17.77
N SER A 66 1.72 1.30 17.86
CA SER A 66 0.94 0.55 16.88
C SER A 66 1.02 1.16 15.49
N VAL A 67 0.80 2.47 15.38
CA VAL A 67 0.83 3.17 14.08
C VAL A 67 2.22 3.10 13.46
N VAL A 68 3.28 3.36 14.24
CA VAL A 68 4.66 3.31 13.73
C VAL A 68 5.02 1.91 13.25
N ASN A 69 4.69 0.86 14.02
CA ASN A 69 4.96 -0.53 13.61
C ASN A 69 4.17 -0.92 12.37
N ALA A 70 2.90 -0.52 12.28
CA ALA A 70 2.05 -0.84 11.13
C ALA A 70 2.61 -0.20 9.85
N ILE A 71 2.94 1.09 9.87
CA ILE A 71 3.50 1.80 8.71
C ILE A 71 4.85 1.21 8.32
N PHE A 72 5.73 0.92 9.29
CA PHE A 72 7.02 0.29 9.02
C PHE A 72 6.88 -1.07 8.34
N LEU A 73 6.00 -1.93 8.85
CA LEU A 73 5.76 -3.25 8.27
C LEU A 73 5.14 -3.16 6.87
N VAL A 74 4.21 -2.22 6.64
CA VAL A 74 3.62 -2.02 5.31
C VAL A 74 4.68 -1.60 4.30
N ILE A 75 5.55 -0.64 4.64
CA ILE A 75 6.63 -0.18 3.75
C ILE A 75 7.63 -1.31 3.49
N ALA A 76 8.04 -2.05 4.53
CA ALA A 76 8.97 -3.17 4.39
C ALA A 76 8.40 -4.30 3.52
N CYS A 77 7.13 -4.68 3.75
CA CYS A 77 6.45 -5.68 2.94
C CYS A 77 6.25 -5.22 1.49
N ASP A 78 5.92 -3.95 1.25
CA ASP A 78 5.79 -3.43 -0.11
C ASP A 78 7.12 -3.45 -0.87
N ALA A 79 8.22 -3.04 -0.22
CA ALA A 79 9.55 -3.13 -0.80
C ALA A 79 9.91 -4.58 -1.15
N LEU A 80 9.60 -5.54 -0.27
CA LEU A 80 9.80 -6.96 -0.52
C LEU A 80 8.98 -7.43 -1.72
N PHE A 81 7.70 -7.07 -1.79
CA PHE A 81 6.86 -7.38 -2.95
C PHE A 81 7.42 -6.77 -4.24
N SER A 82 7.89 -5.52 -4.20
CA SER A 82 8.47 -4.82 -5.35
C SER A 82 9.68 -5.57 -5.91
N VAL A 83 10.60 -5.98 -5.03
CA VAL A 83 11.78 -6.78 -5.43
C VAL A 83 11.35 -8.14 -5.99
N VAL A 84 10.41 -8.83 -5.35
CA VAL A 84 9.94 -10.15 -5.80
C VAL A 84 9.25 -10.07 -7.15
N PHE A 85 8.34 -9.10 -7.36
CA PHE A 85 7.65 -8.91 -8.64
C PHE A 85 8.64 -8.57 -9.75
N THR A 86 9.57 -7.65 -9.48
CA THR A 86 10.64 -7.29 -10.44
C THR A 86 11.48 -8.51 -10.82
N LYS A 87 11.80 -9.40 -9.87
CA LYS A 87 12.53 -10.66 -10.13
C LYS A 87 11.71 -11.69 -10.90
N LEU A 88 10.39 -11.68 -10.77
CA LEU A 88 9.46 -12.53 -11.51
C LEU A 88 9.13 -11.98 -12.91
N GLY A 89 9.69 -10.82 -13.29
CA GLY A 89 9.43 -10.17 -14.58
C GLY A 89 8.05 -9.52 -14.67
N ILE A 90 7.54 -9.01 -13.54
CA ILE A 90 6.23 -8.35 -13.37
C ILE A 90 6.41 -7.03 -12.61
#